data_AF-A0A8J4DSL2-F1
#
_entry.id   AF-A0A8J4DSL2-F1
#
_cell.length_a   1.000
_cell.length_b   1.000
_cell.length_c   1.000
_cell.angle_alpha   90.00
_cell.angle_beta   90.00
_cell.angle_gamma   90.00
#
_symmetry.space_group_name_H-M   'P 1'
#
loop_
_entity.id
_entity.type
_entity.pdbx_description
1 polymer ?
#
loop_
_entity_poly.entity_id
_entity_poly.type
_entity_poly.pdbx_seq_one_letter_code
_entity_poly.pdbx_strand_id
1 'polypeptide(L)'
;MPWASRELLELLAAVNSRLNGDVSLPALALMAHRSRFDLHRRFRRLTGETPKAYTTRVRMARAAAELISGRRLVAAIALGHGFASHEVFTRTFTRHFGHSPLRYRTRGLHVAGRRVAATHASAVASTAPCIALYRISTIERNSTVPLHIAVRDLPAIHALVIRRRITRDEIAQTLAECLPAVFGYAQRHGLAIAGPPFARYPEVGMGSLVIEGGVTIAGPAPTVLDDGIEALHIEAGRAAVAVHRGPYDGLPESYQQIEKWMRDQGLTAAGAPWETYLTDPGERPDPATWETEIVQPVR
;
A
#
# COMPACT_ATOMS: atom_id res chain seq x y z
N MET A 1 27.33 -5.60 19.33
CA MET A 1 26.97 -4.64 18.28
C MET A 1 25.52 -4.86 17.86
N PRO A 2 24.68 -3.81 17.83
CA PRO A 2 23.35 -3.89 17.21
C PRO A 2 23.50 -4.18 15.71
N TRP A 3 22.66 -5.07 15.17
CA TRP A 3 22.58 -5.33 13.74
C TRP A 3 22.05 -4.06 13.10
N ALA A 4 22.86 -3.38 12.29
CA ALA A 4 22.48 -2.12 11.69
C ALA A 4 21.37 -2.37 10.65
N SER A 5 20.42 -1.45 10.49
CA SER A 5 19.36 -1.54 9.47
C SER A 5 19.91 -1.84 8.08
N ARG A 6 21.14 -1.39 7.78
CA ARG A 6 21.90 -1.70 6.56
C ARG A 6 22.17 -3.19 6.36
N GLU A 7 22.65 -3.89 7.38
CA GLU A 7 22.99 -5.32 7.29
C GLU A 7 21.73 -6.21 7.11
N LEU A 8 20.58 -5.76 7.63
CA LEU A 8 19.28 -6.39 7.35
C LEU A 8 18.85 -6.17 5.89
N LEU A 9 18.95 -4.93 5.39
CA LEU A 9 18.62 -4.61 4.00
C LEU A 9 19.50 -5.39 3.02
N GLU A 10 20.79 -5.54 3.31
CA GLU A 10 21.72 -6.37 2.53
C GLU A 10 21.30 -7.84 2.54
N LEU A 11 20.93 -8.39 3.71
CA LEU A 11 20.45 -9.78 3.79
C LEU A 11 19.12 -9.96 3.04
N LEU A 12 18.17 -9.03 3.17
CA LEU A 12 16.89 -9.10 2.46
C LEU A 12 17.09 -8.96 0.94
N ALA A 13 17.97 -8.07 0.50
CA ALA A 13 18.36 -7.94 -0.90
C ALA A 13 19.02 -9.22 -1.42
N ALA A 14 19.90 -9.84 -0.62
CA ALA A 14 20.56 -11.08 -0.97
C ALA A 14 19.57 -12.26 -1.05
N VAL A 15 18.65 -12.39 -0.08
CA VAL A 15 17.53 -13.34 -0.13
C VAL A 15 16.72 -13.14 -1.42
N ASN A 16 16.40 -11.89 -1.74
CA ASN A 16 15.59 -11.53 -2.89
C ASN A 16 16.26 -11.84 -4.24
N SER A 17 17.58 -11.70 -4.32
CA SER A 17 18.38 -12.06 -5.50
C SER A 17 18.53 -13.58 -5.69
N ARG A 18 18.31 -14.38 -4.63
CA ARG A 18 18.55 -15.84 -4.61
C ARG A 18 17.31 -16.68 -4.29
N LEU A 19 16.10 -16.14 -4.44
CA LEU A 19 14.86 -16.86 -4.06
C LEU A 19 14.67 -18.21 -4.73
N ASN A 20 15.28 -18.42 -5.90
CA ASN A 20 15.23 -19.67 -6.66
C ASN A 20 16.32 -20.68 -6.23
N GLY A 21 17.29 -20.24 -5.41
CA GLY A 21 18.36 -21.06 -4.86
C GLY A 21 18.13 -21.45 -3.39
N ASP A 22 19.20 -21.86 -2.70
CA ASP A 22 19.14 -22.22 -1.28
C ASP A 22 19.03 -20.98 -0.39
N VAL A 23 17.84 -20.80 0.18
CA VAL A 23 17.44 -19.75 1.12
C VAL A 23 17.03 -20.36 2.47
N SER A 24 17.59 -21.54 2.77
CA SER A 24 17.44 -22.20 4.05
C SER A 24 18.06 -21.37 5.18
N LEU A 25 17.56 -21.56 6.41
CA LEU A 25 18.12 -20.88 7.57
C LEU A 25 19.64 -21.09 7.73
N PRO A 26 20.21 -22.29 7.49
CA PRO A 26 21.66 -22.49 7.44
C PRO A 26 22.37 -21.61 6.40
N ALA A 27 21.87 -21.56 5.17
CA ALA A 27 22.47 -20.76 4.10
C ALA A 27 22.44 -19.25 4.41
N LEU A 28 21.30 -18.76 4.91
CA LEU A 28 21.15 -17.35 5.30
C LEU A 28 22.03 -16.99 6.50
N ALA A 29 22.21 -17.92 7.45
CA ALA A 29 23.06 -17.71 8.62
C ALA A 29 24.53 -17.59 8.22
N LEU A 30 24.97 -18.45 7.29
CA LEU A 30 26.32 -18.40 6.73
C LEU A 30 26.57 -17.09 5.98
N MET A 31 25.61 -16.65 5.15
CA MET A 31 25.69 -15.38 4.41
C MET A 31 25.76 -14.15 5.33
N ALA A 32 25.04 -14.18 6.45
CA ALA A 32 25.07 -13.09 7.43
C ALA A 32 26.27 -13.16 8.39
N HIS A 33 27.13 -14.18 8.29
CA HIS A 33 28.18 -14.48 9.27
C HIS A 33 27.62 -14.58 10.71
N ARG A 34 26.49 -15.29 10.86
CA ARG A 34 25.78 -15.49 12.13
C ARG A 34 25.46 -16.96 12.37
N SER A 35 25.19 -17.30 13.63
CA SER A 35 24.61 -18.61 13.97
C SER A 35 23.14 -18.66 13.54
N ARG A 36 22.64 -19.88 13.27
CA ARG A 36 21.23 -20.13 12.90
C ARG A 36 20.25 -19.56 13.93
N PHE A 37 20.58 -19.73 15.22
CA PHE A 37 19.75 -19.26 16.33
C PHE A 37 19.74 -17.73 16.43
N ASP A 38 20.91 -17.09 16.31
CA ASP A 38 20.99 -15.64 16.37
C ASP A 38 20.31 -14.99 15.17
N LEU A 39 20.51 -15.54 13.96
CA LEU A 39 19.80 -15.09 12.78
C LEU A 39 18.28 -15.25 12.95
N HIS A 40 17.79 -16.44 13.33
CA HIS A 40 16.36 -16.68 13.48
C HIS A 40 15.72 -15.72 14.48
N ARG A 41 16.33 -15.56 15.66
CA ARG A 41 15.83 -14.66 16.72
C ARG A 41 15.83 -13.21 16.26
N ARG A 42 16.91 -12.75 15.64
CA ARG A 42 17.03 -11.36 15.17
C ARG A 42 16.13 -11.06 13.99
N PHE A 43 16.09 -11.97 13.01
CA PHE A 43 15.21 -11.85 11.85
C PHE A 43 13.75 -11.77 12.31
N ARG A 44 13.31 -12.66 13.20
CA ARG A 44 11.96 -12.60 13.77
C ARG A 44 11.71 -11.33 14.58
N ARG A 45 12.71 -10.86 15.33
CA ARG A 45 12.61 -9.61 16.10
C ARG A 45 12.45 -8.38 15.19
N LEU A 46 13.13 -8.34 14.05
CA LEU A 46 13.17 -7.16 13.17
C LEU A 46 12.16 -7.20 12.04
N THR A 47 11.76 -8.40 11.60
CA THR A 47 10.82 -8.60 10.51
C THR A 47 9.48 -9.15 10.97
N GLY A 48 9.25 -9.40 12.27
CA GLY A 48 8.00 -9.99 12.77
C GLY A 48 7.70 -11.43 12.31
N GLU A 49 8.42 -11.96 11.33
CA GLU A 49 8.22 -13.29 10.77
C GLU A 49 9.53 -14.12 10.80
N THR A 50 9.42 -15.43 10.64
CA THR A 50 10.62 -16.27 10.53
C THR A 50 11.24 -16.12 9.14
N PRO A 51 12.55 -16.35 8.95
CA PRO A 51 13.17 -16.35 7.62
C PRO A 51 12.42 -17.23 6.61
N LYS A 52 11.93 -18.39 7.06
CA LYS A 52 11.13 -19.32 6.24
C LYS A 52 9.80 -18.70 5.80
N ALA A 53 9.10 -18.01 6.70
CA ALA A 53 7.83 -17.36 6.40
C ALA A 53 8.02 -16.21 5.39
N TYR A 54 9.04 -15.37 5.60
CA TYR A 54 9.43 -14.30 4.68
C TYR A 54 9.68 -14.84 3.28
N THR A 55 10.60 -15.81 3.16
CA THR A 55 10.96 -16.39 1.86
C THR A 55 9.75 -17.01 1.17
N THR A 56 8.89 -17.71 1.93
CA THR A 56 7.67 -18.32 1.37
C THR A 56 6.74 -17.25 0.81
N ARG A 57 6.52 -16.15 1.53
CA ARG A 57 5.68 -15.03 1.08
C ARG A 57 6.24 -14.36 -0.17
N VAL A 58 7.54 -14.09 -0.23
CA VAL A 58 8.14 -13.46 -1.42
C VAL A 58 8.11 -14.40 -2.64
N ARG A 59 8.39 -15.70 -2.46
CA ARG A 59 8.23 -16.71 -3.52
C ARG A 59 6.80 -16.78 -4.05
N MET A 60 5.82 -16.73 -3.16
CA MET A 60 4.39 -16.72 -3.52
C MET A 60 4.01 -15.49 -4.34
N ALA A 61 4.48 -14.30 -3.95
CA ALA A 61 4.23 -13.06 -4.70
C ALA A 61 4.83 -13.09 -6.11
N ARG A 62 6.07 -13.58 -6.26
CA ARG A 62 6.70 -13.72 -7.58
C ARG A 62 6.02 -14.77 -8.46
N ALA A 63 5.65 -15.91 -7.88
CA ALA A 63 4.90 -16.94 -8.60
C ALA A 63 3.53 -16.43 -9.06
N ALA A 64 2.85 -15.60 -8.26
CA ALA A 64 1.59 -14.96 -8.63
C ALA A 64 1.75 -14.02 -9.86
N ALA A 65 2.79 -13.20 -9.87
CA ALA A 65 3.08 -12.34 -11.01
C ALA A 65 3.38 -13.15 -12.29
N GLU A 66 4.11 -14.24 -12.15
CA GLU A 66 4.42 -15.14 -13.26
C GLU A 66 3.18 -15.91 -13.76
N LEU A 67 2.26 -16.25 -12.86
CA LEU A 67 1.00 -16.91 -13.19
C LEU A 67 0.10 -16.05 -14.08
N ILE A 68 0.09 -14.73 -13.87
CA ILE A 68 -0.73 -13.76 -14.63
C ILE A 68 -0.07 -13.38 -15.96
N SER A 69 1.26 -13.26 -15.97
CA SER A 69 2.05 -12.80 -17.12
C SER A 69 2.44 -13.87 -18.12
N GLY A 70 2.44 -15.13 -17.70
CA GLY A 70 2.97 -16.23 -18.48
C GLY A 70 1.98 -17.37 -18.74
N ARG A 71 2.34 -18.22 -19.71
CA ARG A 71 1.66 -19.49 -20.00
C ARG A 71 2.40 -20.71 -19.46
N ARG A 72 3.51 -20.51 -18.73
CA ARG A 72 4.33 -21.59 -18.16
C ARG A 72 3.45 -22.53 -17.33
N LEU A 73 3.71 -23.82 -17.37
CA LEU A 73 2.93 -24.79 -16.59
C LEU A 73 3.06 -24.49 -15.09
N VAL A 74 1.97 -24.59 -14.32
CA VAL A 74 1.99 -24.29 -12.88
C VAL A 74 3.04 -25.12 -12.14
N ALA A 75 3.28 -26.37 -12.56
CA ALA A 75 4.35 -27.20 -12.03
C ALA A 75 5.76 -26.64 -12.30
N ALA A 76 5.98 -26.06 -13.49
CA ALA A 76 7.24 -25.40 -13.83
C ALA A 76 7.44 -24.09 -13.04
N ILE A 77 6.36 -23.33 -12.80
CA ILE A 77 6.40 -22.15 -11.92
C ILE A 77 6.76 -22.57 -10.49
N ALA A 78 6.12 -23.63 -9.97
CA ALA A 78 6.39 -24.15 -8.63
C ALA A 78 7.89 -24.50 -8.45
N LEU A 79 8.47 -25.24 -9.38
CA LEU A 79 9.89 -25.60 -9.35
C LEU A 79 10.79 -24.37 -9.50
N GLY A 80 10.46 -23.46 -10.43
CA GLY A 80 11.22 -22.23 -10.67
C GLY A 80 11.29 -21.28 -9.48
N HIS A 81 10.29 -21.29 -8.59
CA HIS A 81 10.26 -20.51 -7.34
C HIS A 81 10.69 -21.33 -6.11
N GLY A 82 11.35 -22.48 -6.31
CA GLY A 82 12.01 -23.24 -5.25
C GLY A 82 11.09 -24.11 -4.37
N PHE A 83 9.96 -24.57 -4.90
CA PHE A 83 9.10 -25.56 -4.24
C PHE A 83 9.49 -26.98 -4.66
N ALA A 84 9.54 -27.91 -3.70
CA ALA A 84 9.91 -29.30 -3.95
C ALA A 84 8.88 -30.06 -4.82
N SER A 85 7.62 -29.61 -4.83
CA SER A 85 6.58 -30.20 -5.68
C SER A 85 5.45 -29.22 -5.98
N HIS A 86 4.72 -29.51 -7.07
CA HIS A 86 3.52 -28.79 -7.48
C HIS A 86 2.40 -28.80 -6.42
N GLU A 87 2.26 -29.91 -5.67
CA GLU A 87 1.24 -30.07 -4.64
C GLU A 87 1.53 -29.16 -3.43
N VAL A 88 2.78 -29.12 -2.97
CA VAL A 88 3.21 -28.24 -1.88
C VAL A 88 3.03 -26.78 -2.27
N PHE A 89 3.38 -26.43 -3.50
CA PHE A 89 3.13 -25.10 -4.06
C PHE A 89 1.64 -24.76 -4.06
N THR A 90 0.79 -25.59 -4.66
CA THR A 90 -0.65 -25.33 -4.80
C THR A 90 -1.36 -25.18 -3.45
N ARG A 91 -1.01 -26.02 -2.48
CA ARG A 91 -1.54 -25.92 -1.11
C ARG A 91 -1.11 -24.63 -0.42
N THR A 92 0.15 -24.25 -0.57
CA THR A 92 0.70 -23.01 0.02
C THR A 92 0.11 -21.78 -0.66
N PHE A 93 -0.02 -21.80 -1.99
CA PHE A 93 -0.59 -20.74 -2.81
C PHE A 93 -2.06 -20.52 -2.49
N THR A 94 -2.85 -21.59 -2.42
CA THR A 94 -4.27 -21.52 -2.04
C THR A 94 -4.44 -20.97 -0.62
N ARG A 95 -3.58 -21.37 0.33
CA ARG A 95 -3.59 -20.80 1.68
C ARG A 95 -3.26 -19.31 1.71
N HIS A 96 -2.39 -18.86 0.81
CA HIS A 96 -1.93 -17.47 0.75
C HIS A 96 -2.90 -16.54 0.01
N PHE A 97 -3.51 -17.01 -1.08
CA PHE A 97 -4.31 -16.21 -2.00
C PHE A 97 -5.80 -16.60 -2.06
N GLY A 98 -6.23 -17.60 -1.29
CA GLY A 98 -7.62 -18.09 -1.25
C GLY A 98 -8.09 -18.83 -2.50
N HIS A 99 -7.26 -18.93 -3.55
CA HIS A 99 -7.59 -19.58 -4.81
C HIS A 99 -6.44 -20.46 -5.30
N SER A 100 -6.75 -21.49 -6.10
CA SER A 100 -5.72 -22.30 -6.74
C SER A 100 -4.94 -21.47 -7.78
N PRO A 101 -3.66 -21.81 -8.04
CA PRO A 101 -2.84 -21.10 -9.03
C PRO A 101 -3.47 -21.00 -10.42
N LEU A 102 -4.14 -22.08 -10.86
CA LEU A 102 -4.82 -22.11 -12.17
C LEU A 102 -5.99 -21.13 -12.21
N ARG A 103 -6.82 -21.11 -11.16
CA ARG A 103 -7.94 -20.18 -11.05
C ARG A 103 -7.47 -18.73 -10.94
N TYR A 104 -6.36 -18.50 -10.24
CA TYR A 104 -5.70 -17.21 -10.12
C TYR A 104 -5.20 -16.70 -11.49
N ARG A 105 -4.56 -17.57 -12.29
CA ARG A 105 -4.13 -17.29 -13.66
C ARG A 105 -5.28 -16.91 -14.58
N THR A 106 -6.35 -17.72 -14.61
CA THR A 106 -7.49 -17.49 -15.51
C THR A 106 -8.17 -16.15 -15.20
N ARG A 107 -8.31 -15.80 -13.92
CA ARG A 107 -8.85 -14.48 -13.52
C ARG A 107 -7.90 -13.33 -13.89
N GLY A 108 -6.61 -13.46 -13.61
CA GLY A 108 -5.64 -12.41 -13.91
C GLY A 108 -5.47 -12.12 -15.40
N LEU A 109 -5.51 -13.14 -16.27
CA LEU A 109 -5.46 -12.97 -17.73
C LEU A 109 -6.69 -12.25 -18.30
N HIS A 110 -7.86 -12.45 -17.69
CA HIS A 110 -9.09 -11.73 -18.05
C HIS A 110 -9.07 -10.25 -17.63
N VAL A 111 -8.35 -9.92 -16.54
CA VAL A 111 -8.34 -8.58 -15.96
C VAL A 111 -7.19 -7.71 -16.51
N ALA A 112 -6.01 -8.27 -16.75
CA ALA A 112 -4.80 -7.46 -17.05
C ALA A 112 -4.51 -7.27 -18.56
N GLY A 113 -4.91 -8.17 -19.44
CA GLY A 113 -4.43 -8.16 -20.83
C GLY A 113 -2.91 -8.44 -20.96
N ARG A 114 -2.46 -8.95 -22.13
CA ARG A 114 -1.10 -9.52 -22.28
C ARG A 114 0.06 -8.52 -22.08
N ARG A 115 -0.18 -7.21 -22.26
CA ARG A 115 0.85 -6.16 -22.20
C ARG A 115 1.10 -5.69 -20.76
N VAL A 116 0.05 -5.53 -19.95
CA VAL A 116 0.12 -5.16 -18.52
C VAL A 116 0.73 -6.28 -17.69
N ALA A 117 0.45 -7.53 -18.07
CA ALA A 117 0.97 -8.68 -17.37
C ALA A 117 2.52 -8.77 -17.45
N ALA A 118 3.13 -8.40 -18.58
CA ALA A 118 4.59 -8.32 -18.72
C ALA A 118 5.21 -7.20 -17.85
N THR A 119 4.53 -6.04 -17.75
CA THR A 119 4.94 -4.92 -16.89
C THR A 119 4.87 -5.29 -15.40
N HIS A 120 3.83 -6.04 -15.00
CA HIS A 120 3.66 -6.54 -13.63
C HIS A 120 4.75 -7.56 -13.22
N ALA A 121 5.17 -8.44 -14.13
CA ALA A 121 6.29 -9.36 -13.86
C ALA A 121 7.63 -8.62 -13.66
N SER A 122 7.86 -7.56 -14.43
CA SER A 122 9.01 -6.67 -14.27
C SER A 122 8.97 -5.93 -12.93
N ALA A 123 7.80 -5.40 -12.54
CA ALA A 123 7.58 -4.73 -11.26
C ALA A 123 7.76 -5.67 -10.06
N VAL A 124 7.32 -6.92 -10.14
CA VAL A 124 7.48 -7.89 -9.03
C VAL A 124 8.90 -8.43 -8.92
N ALA A 125 9.66 -8.46 -10.02
CA ALA A 125 11.10 -8.75 -10.00
C ALA A 125 11.90 -7.62 -9.32
N SER A 126 11.54 -6.35 -9.59
CA SER A 126 12.19 -5.15 -9.04
C SER A 126 11.77 -4.79 -7.61
N THR A 127 10.56 -5.18 -7.17
CA THR A 127 9.90 -4.60 -5.97
C THR A 127 9.68 -5.60 -4.82
N ALA A 128 10.34 -6.75 -4.87
CA ALA A 128 10.19 -7.80 -3.87
C ALA A 128 10.63 -7.48 -2.41
N PRO A 129 11.27 -6.33 -2.06
CA PRO A 129 11.31 -5.86 -0.67
C PRO A 129 9.97 -5.34 -0.13
N CYS A 130 9.04 -4.86 -0.97
CA CYS A 130 7.92 -4.03 -0.50
C CYS A 130 6.69 -4.82 -0.02
N ILE A 131 6.46 -6.04 -0.52
CA ILE A 131 5.35 -6.90 -0.05
C ILE A 131 5.61 -7.47 1.35
N ALA A 132 6.86 -7.39 1.84
CA ALA A 132 7.20 -7.76 3.21
C ALA A 132 6.76 -6.73 4.23
N LEU A 133 6.88 -5.45 3.89
CA LEU A 133 6.65 -4.36 4.82
C LEU A 133 5.16 -4.24 5.21
N TYR A 134 4.24 -4.72 4.37
CA TYR A 134 2.80 -4.61 4.61
C TYR A 134 2.24 -5.53 5.73
N ARG A 135 2.99 -6.55 6.18
CA ARG A 135 2.60 -7.40 7.34
C ARG A 135 3.53 -7.29 8.55
N ILE A 136 4.59 -6.49 8.44
CA ILE A 136 5.61 -6.27 9.48
C ILE A 136 5.35 -4.97 10.23
N SER A 137 4.50 -4.09 9.68
CA SER A 137 4.17 -2.78 10.25
C SER A 137 3.31 -2.80 11.53
N THR A 138 2.95 -3.97 12.06
CA THR A 138 2.25 -4.10 13.35
C THR A 138 3.18 -4.17 14.58
N ILE A 139 4.49 -3.96 14.42
CA ILE A 139 5.42 -3.86 15.56
C ILE A 139 6.17 -2.53 15.47
N GLU A 140 5.49 -1.50 15.98
CA GLU A 140 6.01 -0.24 16.52
C GLU A 140 7.40 0.18 16.04
N ARG A 141 7.44 1.06 15.02
CA ARG A 141 8.50 2.06 14.93
C ARG A 141 7.97 3.35 15.50
N ASN A 142 8.44 3.65 16.71
CA ASN A 142 8.19 4.88 17.42
C ASN A 142 8.80 6.04 16.60
N SER A 143 7.98 6.77 15.84
CA SER A 143 8.34 8.13 15.44
C SER A 143 8.46 8.96 16.71
N THR A 144 9.65 9.45 17.03
CA THR A 144 9.96 10.18 18.27
C THR A 144 9.36 11.58 18.34
N VAL A 145 8.53 11.99 17.37
CA VAL A 145 7.75 13.23 17.43
C VAL A 145 6.28 12.86 17.52
N PRO A 146 5.62 13.11 18.66
CA PRO A 146 4.20 12.91 18.81
C PRO A 146 3.43 13.74 17.78
N LEU A 147 2.55 13.09 17.04
CA LEU A 147 1.63 13.75 16.15
C LEU A 147 0.61 14.55 16.98
N HIS A 148 0.45 15.84 16.70
CA HIS A 148 -0.61 16.62 17.32
C HIS A 148 -1.95 16.23 16.70
N ILE A 149 -2.77 15.53 17.46
CA ILE A 149 -4.08 15.01 17.03
C ILE A 149 -5.18 15.76 17.80
N ALA A 150 -6.18 16.25 17.08
CA ALA A 150 -7.32 16.94 17.68
C ALA A 150 -8.64 16.44 17.07
N VAL A 151 -9.72 16.46 17.85
CA VAL A 151 -11.08 16.36 17.28
C VAL A 151 -11.46 17.71 16.69
N ARG A 152 -11.98 17.70 15.47
CA ARG A 152 -12.61 18.86 14.83
C ARG A 152 -14.02 18.53 14.37
N ASP A 153 -14.93 19.46 14.55
CA ASP A 153 -16.21 19.45 13.86
C ASP A 153 -16.00 19.95 12.43
N LEU A 154 -16.34 19.09 11.47
CA LEU A 154 -16.22 19.41 10.05
C LEU A 154 -17.61 19.73 9.49
N PRO A 155 -17.73 20.78 8.67
CA PRO A 155 -18.96 21.03 7.92
C PRO A 155 -19.17 19.92 6.89
N ALA A 156 -20.36 19.88 6.31
CA ALA A 156 -20.60 19.02 5.16
C ALA A 156 -19.69 19.44 3.99
N ILE A 157 -19.13 18.45 3.30
CA ILE A 157 -18.19 18.66 2.19
C ILE A 157 -18.87 18.27 0.88
N HIS A 158 -18.70 19.12 -0.12
CA HIS A 158 -18.98 18.81 -1.51
C HIS A 158 -17.67 18.71 -2.27
N ALA A 159 -17.52 17.67 -3.06
CA ALA A 159 -16.30 17.41 -3.80
C ALA A 159 -16.59 16.80 -5.18
N LEU A 160 -15.62 16.96 -6.08
CA LEU A 160 -15.54 16.23 -7.35
C LEU A 160 -14.44 15.20 -7.22
N VAL A 161 -14.72 13.96 -7.60
CA VAL A 161 -13.76 12.87 -7.50
C VAL A 161 -13.71 12.05 -8.77
N ILE A 162 -12.57 11.44 -9.03
CA ILE A 162 -12.50 10.27 -9.91
C ILE A 162 -12.24 9.05 -9.03
N ARG A 163 -13.14 8.08 -9.10
CA ARG A 163 -13.03 6.82 -8.38
C ARG A 163 -12.34 5.76 -9.24
N ARG A 164 -11.37 5.05 -8.67
CA ARG A 164 -10.70 3.92 -9.31
C ARG A 164 -10.49 2.79 -8.33
N ARG A 165 -10.61 1.55 -8.82
CA ARG A 165 -10.16 0.36 -8.11
C ARG A 165 -8.78 -0.01 -8.65
N ILE A 166 -7.80 0.04 -7.77
CA ILE A 166 -6.38 -0.05 -8.13
C ILE A 166 -5.63 -0.96 -7.14
N THR A 167 -4.39 -1.30 -7.48
CA THR A 167 -3.42 -1.85 -6.54
C THR A 167 -2.65 -0.73 -5.83
N ARG A 168 -1.87 -1.07 -4.80
CA ARG A 168 -1.17 -0.07 -3.97
C ARG A 168 -0.05 0.66 -4.72
N ASP A 169 0.63 -0.04 -5.61
CA ASP A 169 1.70 0.51 -6.46
C ASP A 169 1.16 1.50 -7.50
N GLU A 170 -0.13 1.45 -7.81
CA GLU A 170 -0.80 2.33 -8.75
C GLU A 170 -1.28 3.65 -8.11
N ILE A 171 -1.16 3.82 -6.79
CA ILE A 171 -1.71 5.01 -6.08
C ILE A 171 -1.13 6.31 -6.64
N ALA A 172 0.21 6.43 -6.68
CA ALA A 172 0.88 7.66 -7.10
C ALA A 172 0.53 8.01 -8.54
N GLN A 173 0.55 7.02 -9.44
CA GLN A 173 0.18 7.21 -10.84
C GLN A 173 -1.30 7.62 -10.97
N THR A 174 -2.20 6.94 -10.26
CA THR A 174 -3.64 7.23 -10.31
C THR A 174 -3.92 8.64 -9.81
N LEU A 175 -3.26 9.11 -8.75
CA LEU A 175 -3.43 10.47 -8.26
C LEU A 175 -2.86 11.52 -9.24
N ALA A 176 -1.72 11.25 -9.86
CA ALA A 176 -1.15 12.11 -10.90
C ALA A 176 -2.05 12.24 -12.13
N GLU A 177 -2.90 11.26 -12.41
CA GLU A 177 -3.90 11.29 -13.48
C GLU A 177 -5.22 11.95 -13.03
N CYS A 178 -5.75 11.54 -11.86
CA CYS A 178 -7.05 11.98 -11.37
C CYS A 178 -7.07 13.45 -10.97
N LEU A 179 -6.06 13.93 -10.25
CA LEU A 179 -6.07 15.27 -9.66
C LEU A 179 -6.09 16.38 -10.73
N PRO A 180 -5.23 16.37 -11.76
CA PRO A 180 -5.31 17.37 -12.83
C PRO A 180 -6.64 17.32 -13.59
N ALA A 181 -7.23 16.13 -13.77
CA ALA A 181 -8.50 15.96 -14.46
C ALA A 181 -9.66 16.62 -13.70
N VAL A 182 -9.79 16.37 -12.39
CA VAL A 182 -10.85 17.00 -11.56
C VAL A 182 -10.66 18.52 -11.45
N PHE A 183 -9.42 19.00 -11.33
CA PHE A 183 -9.11 20.43 -11.33
C PHE A 183 -9.49 21.08 -12.66
N GLY A 184 -9.07 20.47 -13.78
CA GLY A 184 -9.39 20.96 -15.11
C GLY A 184 -10.89 21.01 -15.37
N TYR A 185 -11.64 20.02 -14.90
CA TYR A 185 -13.10 20.03 -15.00
C TYR A 185 -13.73 21.15 -14.18
N ALA A 186 -13.34 21.30 -12.91
CA ALA A 186 -13.86 22.38 -12.07
C ALA A 186 -13.63 23.75 -12.72
N GLN A 187 -12.44 23.98 -13.29
CA GLN A 187 -12.11 25.22 -13.99
C GLN A 187 -12.96 25.44 -15.25
N ARG A 188 -13.11 24.43 -16.11
CA ARG A 188 -13.94 24.52 -17.35
C ARG A 188 -15.40 24.82 -17.05
N HIS A 189 -15.92 24.31 -15.93
CA HIS A 189 -17.31 24.47 -15.53
C HIS A 189 -17.53 25.62 -14.53
N GLY A 190 -16.50 26.43 -14.25
CA GLY A 190 -16.61 27.60 -13.36
C GLY A 190 -16.93 27.25 -11.91
N LEU A 191 -16.59 26.04 -11.46
CA LEU A 191 -16.83 25.58 -10.09
C LEU A 191 -15.74 26.13 -9.17
N ALA A 192 -16.15 26.81 -8.10
CA ALA A 192 -15.24 27.38 -7.13
C ALA A 192 -14.61 26.28 -6.26
N ILE A 193 -13.29 26.10 -6.38
CA ILE A 193 -12.50 25.23 -5.50
C ILE A 193 -12.50 25.79 -4.07
N ALA A 194 -12.83 24.95 -3.09
CA ALA A 194 -12.98 25.34 -1.69
C ALA A 194 -11.82 24.89 -0.79
N GLY A 195 -10.84 24.17 -1.33
CA GLY A 195 -9.74 23.65 -0.56
C GLY A 195 -8.72 22.86 -1.38
N PRO A 196 -7.72 22.29 -0.70
CA PRO A 196 -6.66 21.52 -1.35
C PRO A 196 -7.18 20.21 -1.94
N PRO A 197 -6.44 19.59 -2.88
CA PRO A 197 -6.77 18.26 -3.35
C PRO A 197 -6.64 17.22 -2.25
N PHE A 198 -7.37 16.12 -2.39
CA PHE A 198 -7.36 15.02 -1.43
C PHE A 198 -7.43 13.65 -2.11
N ALA A 199 -7.02 12.63 -1.35
CA ALA A 199 -7.26 11.23 -1.66
C ALA A 199 -8.07 10.57 -0.54
N ARG A 200 -9.16 9.89 -0.89
CA ARG A 200 -9.99 9.12 0.04
C ARG A 200 -9.93 7.64 -0.27
N TYR A 201 -9.98 6.82 0.78
CA TYR A 201 -9.83 5.36 0.69
C TYR A 201 -11.09 4.62 1.20
N PRO A 202 -12.20 4.63 0.45
CA PRO A 202 -13.48 4.04 0.88
C PRO A 202 -13.45 2.53 1.08
N GLU A 203 -12.63 1.81 0.32
CA GLU A 203 -12.47 0.36 0.45
C GLU A 203 -10.99 0.01 0.45
N VAL A 204 -10.54 -0.71 1.48
CA VAL A 204 -9.18 -1.24 1.56
C VAL A 204 -9.25 -2.76 1.67
N GLY A 205 -8.93 -3.44 0.57
CA GLY A 205 -8.93 -4.90 0.47
C GLY A 205 -7.53 -5.51 0.47
N MET A 206 -7.48 -6.84 0.51
CA MET A 206 -6.22 -7.59 0.37
C MET A 206 -5.77 -7.60 -1.09
N GLY A 207 -4.99 -6.61 -1.49
CA GLY A 207 -4.34 -6.54 -2.81
C GLY A 207 -4.98 -5.56 -3.80
N SER A 208 -6.17 -5.05 -3.51
CA SER A 208 -6.77 -3.92 -4.20
C SER A 208 -7.43 -2.96 -3.21
N LEU A 209 -7.54 -1.70 -3.60
CA LEU A 209 -8.24 -0.68 -2.87
C LEU A 209 -9.07 0.15 -3.84
N VAL A 210 -10.08 0.82 -3.31
CA VAL A 210 -10.76 1.89 -4.03
C VAL A 210 -10.17 3.20 -3.54
N ILE A 211 -9.67 4.00 -4.48
CA ILE A 211 -9.20 5.35 -4.25
C ILE A 211 -10.15 6.34 -4.92
N GLU A 212 -10.36 7.47 -4.27
CA GLU A 212 -11.03 8.64 -4.83
C GLU A 212 -10.07 9.82 -4.75
N GLY A 213 -9.52 10.23 -5.90
CA GLY A 213 -8.73 11.45 -6.01
C GLY A 213 -9.65 12.61 -6.37
N GLY A 214 -9.62 13.70 -5.61
CA GLY A 214 -10.60 14.76 -5.74
C GLY A 214 -10.17 16.12 -5.24
N VAL A 215 -11.09 17.07 -5.41
CA VAL A 215 -10.98 18.44 -4.91
C VAL A 215 -12.33 18.89 -4.34
N THR A 216 -12.30 19.69 -3.28
CA THR A 216 -13.50 20.25 -2.66
C THR A 216 -14.01 21.47 -3.41
N ILE A 217 -15.33 21.68 -3.43
CA ILE A 217 -16.00 22.79 -4.09
C ILE A 217 -16.94 23.54 -3.13
N ALA A 218 -17.15 24.84 -3.36
CA ALA A 218 -17.83 25.75 -2.43
C ALA A 218 -19.37 25.58 -2.36
N GLY A 219 -19.93 24.56 -3.01
CA GLY A 219 -21.36 24.30 -3.08
C GLY A 219 -21.65 22.91 -3.65
N PRO A 220 -22.92 22.53 -3.80
CA PRO A 220 -23.29 21.23 -4.33
C PRO A 220 -22.73 21.03 -5.75
N ALA A 221 -22.26 19.82 -6.03
CA ALA A 221 -21.82 19.46 -7.37
C ALA A 221 -22.99 19.55 -8.35
N PRO A 222 -22.73 19.86 -9.64
CA PRO A 222 -23.74 19.76 -10.69
C PRO A 222 -24.41 18.39 -10.72
N THR A 223 -25.69 18.36 -11.07
CA THR A 223 -26.47 17.11 -11.22
C THR A 223 -26.08 16.28 -12.44
N VAL A 224 -25.46 16.90 -13.44
CA VAL A 224 -24.95 16.24 -14.63
C VAL A 224 -23.43 16.43 -14.65
N LEU A 225 -22.72 15.30 -14.68
CA LEU A 225 -21.26 15.23 -14.73
C LEU A 225 -20.85 14.35 -15.91
N ASP A 226 -19.67 14.61 -16.45
CA ASP A 226 -19.05 13.84 -17.53
C ASP A 226 -17.58 13.53 -17.21
N ASP A 227 -16.79 13.11 -18.20
CA ASP A 227 -15.36 12.82 -18.07
C ASP A 227 -14.98 11.77 -17.00
N GLY A 228 -15.97 10.96 -16.58
CA GLY A 228 -15.79 9.97 -15.51
C GLY A 228 -15.62 10.59 -14.11
N ILE A 229 -16.06 11.84 -13.94
CA ILE A 229 -16.08 12.57 -12.67
C ILE A 229 -17.38 12.30 -11.94
N GLU A 230 -17.27 12.11 -10.63
CA GLU A 230 -18.38 11.82 -9.74
C GLU A 230 -18.51 12.93 -8.68
N ALA A 231 -19.75 13.23 -8.30
CA ALA A 231 -20.03 14.07 -7.15
C ALA A 231 -19.85 13.25 -5.87
N LEU A 232 -19.09 13.79 -4.92
CA LEU A 232 -18.97 13.24 -3.58
C LEU A 232 -19.57 14.22 -2.56
N HIS A 233 -20.48 13.72 -1.73
CA HIS A 233 -20.97 14.41 -0.55
C HIS A 233 -20.49 13.68 0.71
N ILE A 234 -19.92 14.42 1.65
CA ILE A 234 -19.57 13.92 2.98
C ILE A 234 -20.39 14.74 3.98
N GLU A 235 -21.18 14.05 4.80
CA GLU A 235 -21.99 14.68 5.83
C GLU A 235 -21.14 15.43 6.86
N ALA A 236 -21.72 16.47 7.47
CA ALA A 236 -21.10 17.14 8.60
C ALA A 236 -20.89 16.18 9.77
N GLY A 237 -19.78 16.32 10.50
CA GLY A 237 -19.49 15.44 11.62
C GLY A 237 -18.13 15.65 12.24
N ARG A 238 -17.86 14.89 13.30
CA ARG A 238 -16.57 14.93 14.01
C ARG A 238 -15.53 14.10 13.28
N ALA A 239 -14.30 14.60 13.25
CA ALA A 239 -13.15 13.85 12.77
C ALA A 239 -11.95 14.03 13.69
N ALA A 240 -11.15 12.97 13.83
CA ALA A 240 -9.79 13.08 14.32
C ALA A 240 -8.92 13.61 13.18
N VAL A 241 -8.22 14.70 13.43
CA VAL A 241 -7.41 15.40 12.43
C VAL A 241 -5.98 15.55 12.93
N ALA A 242 -5.03 15.34 12.02
CA ALA A 242 -3.62 15.57 12.29
C ALA A 242 -2.85 15.91 11.01
N VAL A 243 -1.76 16.68 11.14
CA VAL A 243 -0.90 17.05 10.01
C VAL A 243 0.38 16.21 10.04
N HIS A 244 0.53 15.32 9.07
CA HIS A 244 1.77 14.63 8.77
C HIS A 244 2.74 15.60 8.10
N ARG A 245 3.99 15.62 8.57
CA ARG A 245 5.08 16.41 7.98
C ARG A 245 6.18 15.47 7.51
N GLY A 246 6.52 15.55 6.23
CA GLY A 246 7.53 14.72 5.61
C GLY A 246 7.00 13.83 4.47
N PRO A 247 7.80 12.85 4.04
CA PRO A 247 7.48 12.03 2.88
C PRO A 247 6.31 11.06 3.16
N TYR A 248 5.54 10.76 2.12
CA TYR A 248 4.36 9.87 2.19
C TYR A 248 4.66 8.47 2.75
N ASP A 249 5.90 8.00 2.65
CA ASP A 249 6.35 6.74 3.26
C ASP A 249 6.16 6.69 4.78
N GLY A 250 6.05 7.85 5.44
CA GLY A 250 5.79 7.98 6.89
C GLY A 250 4.32 8.16 7.27
N LEU A 251 3.39 8.26 6.31
CA LEU A 251 1.95 8.31 6.58
C LEU A 251 1.43 7.10 7.38
N PRO A 252 1.90 5.86 7.13
CA PRO A 252 1.47 4.70 7.92
C PRO A 252 1.71 4.88 9.43
N GLU A 253 2.87 5.42 9.83
CA GLU A 253 3.17 5.72 11.23
C GLU A 253 2.25 6.81 11.81
N SER A 254 1.86 7.81 11.01
CA SER A 254 0.88 8.82 11.44
C SER A 254 -0.51 8.23 11.65
N TYR A 255 -0.98 7.35 10.76
CA TYR A 255 -2.25 6.62 10.95
C TYR A 255 -2.24 5.78 12.22
N GLN A 256 -1.13 5.10 12.54
CA GLN A 256 -1.01 4.33 13.77
C GLN A 256 -1.13 5.19 15.03
N GLN A 257 -0.54 6.39 15.03
CA GLN A 257 -0.67 7.32 16.15
C GLN A 257 -2.12 7.81 16.31
N ILE A 258 -2.81 8.13 15.21
CA ILE A 258 -4.23 8.51 15.21
C ILE A 258 -5.10 7.39 15.74
N GLU A 259 -4.92 6.15 15.25
CA GLU A 259 -5.68 4.99 15.72
C GLU A 259 -5.45 4.71 17.21
N LYS A 260 -4.20 4.82 17.67
CA LYS A 260 -3.88 4.67 19.10
C LYS A 260 -4.57 5.75 19.92
N TRP A 261 -4.42 7.01 19.53
CA TRP A 261 -5.03 8.13 20.21
C TRP A 261 -6.57 8.03 20.23
N MET A 262 -7.20 7.61 19.13
CA MET A 262 -8.65 7.37 19.08
C MET A 262 -9.08 6.32 20.10
N ARG A 263 -8.35 5.20 20.20
CA ARG A 263 -8.62 4.17 21.23
C ARG A 263 -8.48 4.74 22.64
N ASP A 264 -7.43 5.52 22.89
CA ASP A 264 -7.19 6.16 24.20
C ASP A 264 -8.30 7.19 24.56
N GLN A 265 -8.95 7.80 23.55
CA GLN A 265 -10.10 8.70 23.72
C GLN A 265 -11.47 8.00 23.72
N GLY A 266 -11.51 6.68 23.52
CA GLY A 266 -12.77 5.93 23.38
C GLY A 266 -13.55 6.21 22.09
N LEU A 267 -12.88 6.73 21.06
CA LEU A 267 -13.47 7.06 19.75
C LEU A 267 -13.39 5.88 18.78
N THR A 268 -14.38 5.77 17.90
CA THR A 268 -14.43 4.74 16.84
C THR A 268 -14.49 5.37 15.46
N ALA A 269 -13.99 4.66 14.45
CA ALA A 269 -14.05 5.13 13.05
C ALA A 269 -15.50 5.16 12.55
N ALA A 270 -15.91 6.29 11.99
CA ALA A 270 -17.27 6.53 11.53
C ALA A 270 -17.44 6.48 9.99
N GLY A 271 -16.33 6.34 9.27
CA GLY A 271 -16.27 6.36 7.82
C GLY A 271 -14.84 6.23 7.30
N ALA A 272 -14.70 6.33 5.98
CA ALA A 272 -13.42 6.23 5.31
C ALA A 272 -12.53 7.45 5.59
N PRO A 273 -11.24 7.25 5.91
CA PRO A 273 -10.30 8.36 6.04
C PRO A 273 -9.95 8.97 4.69
N TRP A 274 -9.46 10.21 4.74
CA TRP A 274 -8.83 10.87 3.61
C TRP A 274 -7.57 11.64 4.01
N GLU A 275 -6.75 11.91 3.01
CA GLU A 275 -5.51 12.68 3.07
C GLU A 275 -5.67 13.94 2.22
N THR A 276 -5.48 15.11 2.82
CA THR A 276 -5.54 16.40 2.13
C THR A 276 -4.12 16.93 1.93
N TYR A 277 -3.73 17.22 0.70
CA TYR A 277 -2.38 17.64 0.35
C TYR A 277 -2.25 19.17 0.49
N LEU A 278 -1.64 19.63 1.59
CA LEU A 278 -1.50 21.06 1.89
C LEU A 278 -0.32 21.70 1.14
N THR A 279 0.69 20.89 0.82
CA THR A 279 1.86 21.29 0.04
C THR A 279 1.83 20.63 -1.33
N ASP A 280 2.08 21.39 -2.39
CA ASP A 280 2.27 20.85 -3.75
C ASP A 280 3.73 20.35 -3.93
N PRO A 281 3.96 19.05 -4.19
CA PRO A 281 5.28 18.50 -4.49
C PRO A 281 5.97 19.11 -5.73
N GLY A 282 5.18 19.64 -6.68
CA GLY A 282 5.69 20.34 -7.86
C GLY A 282 6.30 21.71 -7.52
N GLU A 283 5.76 22.40 -6.52
CA GLU A 283 6.28 23.68 -6.03
C GLU A 283 7.37 23.47 -4.95
N ARG A 284 7.23 22.43 -4.14
CA ARG A 284 8.19 22.07 -3.08
C ARG A 284 8.75 20.67 -3.33
N PRO A 285 9.88 20.53 -4.04
CA PRO A 285 10.40 19.22 -4.39
C PRO A 285 11.03 18.46 -3.23
N ASP A 286 11.38 19.13 -2.12
CA ASP A 286 11.94 18.50 -0.92
C ASP A 286 10.84 17.80 -0.10
N PRO A 287 10.82 16.44 -0.06
CA PRO A 287 9.80 15.69 0.66
C PRO A 287 9.79 15.93 2.16
N ALA A 288 10.89 16.40 2.76
CA ALA A 288 10.93 16.73 4.18
C ALA A 288 10.02 17.91 4.56
N THR A 289 9.61 18.72 3.57
CA THR A 289 8.78 19.92 3.76
C THR A 289 7.32 19.72 3.40
N TRP A 290 6.93 18.52 2.97
CA TRP A 290 5.56 18.22 2.59
C TRP A 290 4.66 18.17 3.82
N GLU A 291 3.46 18.74 3.70
CA GLU A 291 2.43 18.67 4.73
C GLU A 291 1.18 17.99 4.16
N THR A 292 0.72 16.96 4.85
CA THR A 292 -0.50 16.21 4.52
C THR A 292 -1.41 16.16 5.74
N GLU A 293 -2.61 16.71 5.64
CA GLU A 293 -3.62 16.59 6.70
C GLU A 293 -4.36 15.25 6.56
N ILE A 294 -4.25 14.41 7.59
CA ILE A 294 -4.98 13.16 7.70
C ILE A 294 -6.28 13.44 8.46
N VAL A 295 -7.39 13.00 7.88
CA VAL A 295 -8.71 13.15 8.49
C VAL A 295 -9.38 11.78 8.60
N GLN A 296 -9.74 11.40 9.82
CA GLN A 296 -10.46 10.18 10.13
C GLN A 296 -11.81 10.52 10.78
N PRO A 297 -12.95 10.30 10.10
CA PRO A 297 -14.27 10.47 10.72
C PRO A 297 -14.41 9.62 11.98
N VAL A 298 -14.99 10.18 13.04
CA VAL A 298 -15.15 9.52 14.34
C VAL A 298 -16.55 9.62 14.94
N ARG A 299 -16.91 8.61 15.73
CA ARG A 299 -18.08 8.59 16.62
C ARG A 299 -17.65 8.29 18.04
#